data_AF-A0A920RUG5-F1
#
_entry.id   AF-A0A920RUG5-F1
#
_cell.length_a   1.000
_cell.length_b   1.000
_cell.length_c   1.000
_cell.angle_alpha   90.00
_cell.angle_beta   90.00
_cell.angle_gamma   90.00
#
_symmetry.space_group_name_H-M   'P 1'
#
loop_
_entity.id
_entity.type
_entity.pdbx_description
1 polymer ?
#
loop_
_entity_poly.entity_id
_entity_poly.type
_entity_poly.pdbx_seq_one_letter_code
_entity_poly.pdbx_strand_id
1 'polypeptide(L)'
;MTGYKPSPALAYPTLGATVAHLRTSAGVLPPNIAVPTFTGKVSGNGYLPPATQPFSVGGSSNRRDRNRSSLKVRDLDFYRGLDLTGLNRRRQIVRAFDDFSRPRMPGRQPPPIRTSNEPTT
;
A
#
# COMPACT_ATOMS: atom_id res chain seq x y z
N MET A 1 37.27 14.09 7.61
CA MET A 1 36.51 12.88 7.18
C MET A 1 37.25 11.68 7.74
N THR A 2 36.66 10.91 8.66
CA THR A 2 37.36 10.08 9.66
C THR A 2 38.03 8.78 9.16
N GLY A 3 38.29 8.63 7.86
CA GLY A 3 39.11 7.54 7.29
C GLY A 3 38.56 6.11 7.45
N TYR A 4 37.55 5.89 8.29
CA TYR A 4 36.97 4.58 8.54
C TYR A 4 35.96 4.24 7.45
N LYS A 5 36.14 3.09 6.80
CA LYS A 5 35.14 2.56 5.87
C LYS A 5 33.88 2.23 6.71
N PRO A 6 32.73 2.90 6.46
CA PRO A 6 31.53 2.62 7.23
C PRO A 6 31.19 1.14 7.08
N SER A 7 31.06 0.45 8.23
CA SER A 7 30.69 -0.96 8.26
C SER A 7 29.26 -1.11 7.71
N PRO A 8 29.03 -1.99 6.73
CA PRO A 8 27.69 -2.23 6.19
C PRO A 8 26.76 -2.93 7.20
N ALA A 9 27.29 -3.36 8.36
CA ALA A 9 26.50 -4.04 9.39
C ALA A 9 25.42 -3.13 10.03
N LEU A 10 25.62 -1.81 10.03
CA LEU A 10 24.73 -0.89 10.72
C LEU A 10 24.28 0.24 9.78
N ALA A 11 23.03 0.13 9.33
CA ALA A 11 22.37 1.08 8.47
C ALA A 11 21.61 2.10 9.35
N TYR A 12 22.09 3.34 9.40
CA TYR A 12 21.45 4.40 10.19
C TYR A 12 20.23 4.97 9.47
N PRO A 13 19.13 5.30 10.19
CA PRO A 13 17.96 5.91 9.58
C PRO A 13 18.29 7.30 9.03
N THR A 14 17.61 7.66 7.94
CA THR A 14 17.59 9.05 7.48
C THR A 14 16.83 9.95 8.45
N LEU A 15 17.09 11.26 8.40
CA LEU A 15 16.33 12.26 9.14
C LEU A 15 14.81 12.17 8.85
N GLY A 16 14.42 11.92 7.59
CA GLY A 16 13.01 11.69 7.24
C GLY A 16 12.42 10.47 7.96
N ALA A 17 13.19 9.38 8.08
CA ALA A 17 12.75 8.19 8.79
C ALA A 17 12.68 8.38 10.30
N THR A 18 13.61 9.13 10.91
CA THR A 18 13.55 9.45 12.34
C THR A 18 12.36 10.35 12.67
N VAL A 19 12.08 11.36 11.84
CA VAL A 19 10.89 12.22 12.00
C VAL A 19 9.60 11.43 11.83
N ALA A 20 9.53 10.56 10.82
CA ALA A 20 8.37 9.68 10.62
C ALA A 20 8.15 8.69 11.77
N HIS A 21 9.22 8.25 12.43
CA HIS A 21 9.14 7.39 13.59
C HIS A 21 8.66 8.13 14.85
N LEU A 22 9.15 9.35 15.05
CA LEU A 22 8.83 10.19 16.21
C LEU A 22 7.46 10.86 16.08
N ARG A 23 7.02 11.14 14.85
CA ARG A 23 5.77 11.84 14.56
C ARG A 23 4.96 11.05 13.56
N THR A 24 3.89 10.44 14.04
CA THR A 24 2.82 9.97 13.17
C THR A 24 2.15 11.17 12.51
N SER A 25 2.25 11.27 11.19
CA SER A 25 1.50 12.27 10.42
C SER A 25 0.05 11.81 10.24
N ALA A 26 -0.90 12.55 10.80
CA ALA A 26 -2.31 12.40 10.47
C ALA A 26 -2.59 13.21 9.19
N GLY A 27 -2.41 12.61 8.02
CA GLY A 27 -2.60 13.26 6.73
C GLY A 27 -2.64 12.29 5.57
N VAL A 28 -3.05 12.78 4.39
CA VAL A 28 -3.15 11.99 3.16
C VAL A 28 -1.77 11.64 2.60
N LEU A 29 -0.74 12.44 2.93
CA LEU A 29 0.62 12.25 2.46
C LEU A 29 1.41 11.32 3.40
N PRO A 30 2.27 10.44 2.86
CA PRO A 30 3.20 9.66 3.66
C PRO A 30 4.14 10.57 4.49
N PRO A 31 4.54 10.15 5.71
CA PRO A 31 5.38 10.95 6.60
C PRO A 31 6.81 11.15 6.10
N ASN A 32 7.28 10.32 5.17
CA ASN A 32 8.62 10.38 4.60
C ASN A 32 8.54 10.18 3.07
N ILE A 33 9.07 11.13 2.29
CA ILE A 33 9.01 11.11 0.81
C ILE A 33 10.41 11.36 0.26
N ALA A 34 10.87 10.50 -0.65
CA ALA A 34 12.11 10.69 -1.41
C ALA A 34 11.84 11.48 -2.69
N VAL A 35 12.55 12.57 -2.87
CA VAL A 35 12.52 13.41 -4.09
C VAL A 35 13.92 13.45 -4.71
N PRO A 36 14.08 13.23 -6.02
CA PRO A 36 13.07 12.76 -6.99
C PRO A 36 12.80 11.25 -6.90
N THR A 37 13.82 10.44 -6.58
CA THR A 37 13.71 8.99 -6.44
C THR A 37 14.69 8.47 -5.38
N PHE A 38 14.32 7.39 -4.69
CA PHE A 38 15.21 6.72 -3.72
C PHE A 38 16.14 5.75 -4.46
N THR A 39 17.44 6.03 -4.44
CA THR A 39 18.45 5.26 -5.20
C THR A 39 19.09 4.12 -4.40
N GLY A 40 18.61 3.83 -3.18
CA GLY A 40 19.14 2.76 -2.32
C GLY A 40 20.56 3.00 -1.76
N LYS A 41 21.22 4.09 -2.15
CA LYS A 41 22.57 4.47 -1.68
C LYS A 41 22.58 4.96 -0.22
N VAL A 42 21.44 5.40 0.27
CA VAL A 42 21.25 5.84 1.65
C VAL A 42 20.34 4.82 2.34
N SER A 43 20.67 4.49 3.57
CA SER A 43 19.87 3.64 4.44
C SER A 43 18.54 4.36 4.77
N GLY A 44 17.49 4.09 3.97
CA GLY A 44 16.20 4.80 4.06
C GLY A 44 15.62 4.82 5.46
N ASN A 45 15.16 3.66 5.94
CA ASN A 45 14.71 3.42 7.31
C ASN A 45 15.83 2.93 8.26
N GLY A 46 16.90 2.34 7.72
CA GLY A 46 17.95 1.74 8.55
C GLY A 46 17.42 0.68 9.50
N TYR A 47 17.81 0.77 10.77
CA TYR A 47 17.31 -0.11 11.83
C TYR A 47 15.87 0.19 12.30
N LEU A 48 15.21 1.24 11.78
CA LEU A 48 13.83 1.55 12.13
C LEU A 48 12.84 0.67 11.37
N PRO A 49 11.58 0.53 11.86
CA PRO A 49 10.56 -0.26 11.17
C PRO A 49 10.37 0.15 9.70
N PRO A 50 10.06 -0.81 8.80
CA PRO A 50 9.85 -0.53 7.37
C PRO A 50 8.80 0.55 7.09
N ALA A 51 7.83 0.77 7.99
CA ALA A 51 6.83 1.83 7.87
C ALA A 51 7.42 3.26 7.80
N THR A 52 8.67 3.45 8.24
CA THR A 52 9.38 4.74 8.21
C THR A 52 10.17 4.94 6.90
N GLN A 53 10.14 3.96 5.99
CA GLN A 53 10.82 4.05 4.71
C GLN A 53 10.30 5.24 3.89
N PRO A 54 11.20 5.90 3.13
CA PRO A 54 10.78 6.98 2.26
C PRO A 54 9.91 6.43 1.12
N PHE A 55 8.75 7.07 0.91
CA PHE A 55 7.93 6.84 -0.26
C PHE A 55 8.63 7.44 -1.49
N SER A 56 8.88 6.61 -2.51
CA SER A 56 9.48 7.06 -3.77
C SER A 56 8.56 6.75 -4.95
N VAL A 57 8.32 7.76 -5.79
CA VAL A 57 7.68 7.55 -7.09
C VAL A 57 8.68 6.93 -8.07
N GLY A 58 8.24 5.95 -8.86
CA GLY A 58 9.00 5.43 -9.99
C GLY A 58 8.83 6.29 -11.24
N GLY A 59 9.58 5.94 -12.28
CA GLY A 59 9.57 6.67 -13.56
C GLY A 59 10.77 7.60 -13.74
N SER A 60 10.97 8.08 -14.97
CA SER A 60 12.03 9.02 -15.31
C SER A 60 11.52 10.45 -15.14
N SER A 61 11.96 11.13 -14.09
CA SER A 61 11.83 12.58 -13.92
C SER A 61 13.13 13.28 -14.35
N ASN A 62 13.60 13.02 -15.57
CA ASN A 62 14.70 13.82 -16.12
C ASN A 62 14.21 15.27 -16.25
N ARG A 63 14.94 16.23 -15.68
CA ARG A 63 14.63 17.68 -15.73
C ARG A 63 14.33 18.22 -17.14
N ARG A 64 14.74 17.51 -18.20
CA ARG A 64 14.48 17.88 -19.60
C ARG A 64 13.12 17.44 -20.14
N ASP A 65 12.53 16.37 -19.62
CA ASP A 65 11.19 15.93 -20.01
C ASP A 65 10.16 16.59 -19.10
N ARG A 66 9.52 17.64 -19.62
CA ARG A 66 8.43 18.37 -18.97
C ARG A 66 7.15 17.53 -18.84
N ASN A 67 7.16 16.32 -19.39
CA ASN A 67 6.03 15.41 -19.39
C ASN A 67 5.95 14.64 -18.07
N ARG A 68 5.27 15.22 -17.07
CA ARG A 68 5.03 14.58 -15.75
C ARG A 68 4.26 13.26 -15.81
N SER A 69 3.76 12.86 -16.98
CA SER A 69 2.96 11.64 -17.18
C SER A 69 3.75 10.33 -17.09
N SER A 70 5.09 10.39 -17.07
CA SER A 70 5.95 9.21 -16.92
C SER A 70 6.15 8.76 -15.46
N LEU A 71 5.65 9.53 -14.48
CA LEU A 71 5.71 9.16 -13.07
C LEU A 71 4.75 8.01 -12.80
N LYS A 72 5.26 6.93 -12.23
CA LYS A 72 4.49 5.71 -11.92
C LYS A 72 4.78 5.27 -10.50
N VAL A 73 3.74 5.10 -9.70
CA VAL A 73 3.88 4.55 -8.35
C VAL A 73 3.96 3.02 -8.47
N ARG A 74 4.86 2.42 -7.70
CA ARG A 74 5.03 0.97 -7.69
C ARG A 74 3.79 0.31 -7.06
N ASP A 75 3.43 -0.87 -7.56
CA ASP A 75 2.39 -1.73 -6.98
C ASP A 75 0.97 -1.15 -6.98
N LEU A 76 0.72 -0.14 -7.82
CA LEU A 76 -0.63 0.39 -8.07
C LEU A 76 -1.38 -0.37 -9.19
N ASP A 77 -0.63 -1.00 -10.08
CA ASP A 77 -1.19 -1.79 -11.18
C ASP A 77 -1.55 -3.20 -10.69
N PHE A 78 -2.64 -3.76 -11.24
CA PHE A 78 -3.03 -5.13 -10.95
C PHE A 78 -1.97 -6.13 -11.44
N TYR A 79 -1.83 -7.24 -10.71
CA TYR A 79 -1.07 -8.38 -11.21
C TYR A 79 -1.65 -8.85 -12.56
N ARG A 80 -0.80 -9.41 -13.44
CA ARG A 80 -1.20 -9.79 -14.80
C ARG A 80 -2.45 -10.66 -14.79
N GLY A 81 -3.47 -10.26 -15.55
CA GLY A 81 -4.74 -10.99 -15.66
C GLY A 81 -5.72 -10.77 -14.50
N LEU A 82 -5.43 -9.90 -13.53
CA LEU A 82 -6.42 -9.43 -12.56
C LEU A 82 -7.15 -8.21 -13.11
N ASP A 83 -8.44 -8.39 -13.39
CA ASP A 83 -9.39 -7.31 -13.61
C ASP A 83 -10.17 -6.99 -12.33
N LEU A 84 -10.63 -5.75 -12.20
CA LEU A 84 -11.50 -5.27 -11.13
C LEU A 84 -12.75 -6.13 -10.98
N THR A 85 -13.33 -6.57 -12.10
CA THR A 85 -14.51 -7.45 -12.12
C THR A 85 -14.22 -8.79 -11.42
N GLY A 86 -13.08 -9.41 -11.77
CA GLY A 86 -12.66 -10.67 -11.15
C GLY A 86 -12.36 -10.53 -9.67
N LEU A 87 -11.75 -9.41 -9.27
CA LEU A 87 -11.44 -9.11 -7.89
C LEU A 87 -12.71 -8.88 -7.06
N ASN A 88 -13.70 -8.16 -7.61
CA ASN A 88 -15.01 -7.96 -6.98
C ASN A 88 -15.78 -9.28 -6.80
N ARG A 89 -15.79 -10.16 -7.82
CA ARG A 89 -16.41 -11.49 -7.72
C ARG A 89 -15.79 -12.33 -6.60
N ARG A 90 -14.46 -12.35 -6.49
CA ARG A 90 -13.75 -13.08 -5.42
C ARG A 90 -14.11 -12.51 -4.04
N ARG A 91 -14.15 -11.18 -3.89
CA ARG A 91 -14.57 -10.53 -2.64
C ARG A 91 -16.00 -10.90 -2.24
N GLN A 92 -16.92 -11.00 -3.20
CA GLN A 92 -18.30 -11.42 -2.92
C GLN A 92 -18.37 -12.87 -2.40
N ILE A 93 -17.63 -13.79 -3.03
CA ILE A 93 -17.58 -15.20 -2.61
C ILE A 93 -17.00 -15.33 -1.20
N VAL A 94 -15.87 -14.65 -0.93
CA VAL A 94 -15.24 -14.65 0.41
C VAL A 94 -16.20 -14.09 1.45
N ARG A 95 -16.88 -12.97 1.16
CA ARG A 95 -17.88 -12.40 2.08
C ARG A 95 -19.03 -13.36 2.37
N ALA A 96 -19.57 -14.02 1.35
CA ALA A 96 -20.64 -15.00 1.52
C ALA A 96 -20.18 -16.19 2.38
N PHE A 97 -18.93 -16.64 2.20
CA PHE A 97 -18.34 -17.70 3.00
C PHE A 97 -18.10 -17.27 4.46
N ASP A 98 -17.56 -16.07 4.68
CA ASP A 98 -17.38 -15.48 6.02
C ASP A 98 -18.71 -15.35 6.75
N ASP A 99 -19.76 -14.89 6.06
CA ASP A 99 -21.10 -14.76 6.63
C ASP A 99 -21.74 -16.12 6.95
N PHE A 100 -21.47 -17.14 6.13
CA PHE A 100 -21.94 -18.51 6.38
C PHE A 100 -21.20 -19.19 7.55
N SER A 101 -19.89 -19.01 7.64
CA SER A 101 -19.02 -19.64 8.63
C SER A 101 -19.04 -18.96 10.00
N ARG A 102 -19.56 -17.73 10.09
CA ARG A 102 -19.79 -17.07 11.37
C ARG A 102 -20.67 -17.96 12.26
N PRO A 103 -20.26 -18.24 13.50
CA PRO A 103 -21.03 -19.08 14.40
C PRO A 103 -22.43 -18.49 14.57
N ARG A 104 -23.44 -19.23 14.10
CA ARG A 104 -24.83 -18.94 14.42
C ARG A 104 -24.98 -19.11 15.92
N MET A 105 -24.95 -18.00 16.64
CA MET A 105 -25.51 -17.95 17.98
C MET A 105 -26.96 -18.46 17.87
N PRO A 106 -27.35 -19.50 18.62
CA PRO A 106 -28.70 -20.04 18.54
C PRO A 106 -29.71 -18.94 18.89
N GLY A 107 -30.56 -18.56 17.94
CA GLY A 107 -31.64 -17.57 18.16
C GLY A 107 -31.88 -16.54 17.06
N ARG A 108 -31.02 -16.41 16.03
CA ARG A 108 -31.22 -15.41 14.95
C ARG A 108 -31.47 -16.09 13.61
N GLN A 109 -32.73 -16.12 13.17
CA GLN A 109 -33.09 -16.58 11.82
C GLN A 109 -32.44 -15.71 10.74
N PRO A 110 -31.93 -16.31 9.65
CA PRO A 110 -31.41 -15.54 8.52
C PRO A 110 -32.54 -14.75 7.84
N PRO A 111 -32.26 -13.55 7.29
CA PRO A 111 -33.24 -12.83 6.49
C PRO A 111 -33.67 -13.66 5.26
N PRO A 112 -34.95 -13.64 4.88
CA PRO A 112 -35.44 -14.40 3.74
C PRO A 112 -34.78 -13.93 2.45
N ILE A 113 -34.37 -14.89 1.62
CA ILE A 113 -33.85 -14.64 0.28
C ILE A 113 -35.00 -14.07 -0.56
N ARG A 114 -34.97 -12.76 -0.84
CA ARG A 114 -35.89 -12.13 -1.81
C ARG A 114 -35.54 -12.65 -3.21
N THR A 115 -36.27 -13.64 -3.68
CA THR A 115 -36.31 -14.00 -5.10
C THR A 115 -37.13 -12.95 -5.82
N SER A 116 -36.47 -12.07 -6.57
CA SER A 116 -37.12 -11.06 -7.43
C SER A 116 -37.69 -11.73 -8.68
N ASN A 117 -38.75 -12.51 -8.54
CA ASN A 117 -39.53 -13.02 -9.67
C ASN A 117 -41.02 -12.77 -9.38
N GLU A 118 -41.49 -11.55 -9.67
CA GLU A 118 -42.92 -11.31 -9.90
C GLU A 118 -43.10 -10.81 -11.34
N PRO A 119 -43.96 -11.44 -12.14
CA PRO A 119 -44.28 -10.98 -13.49
C PRO A 119 -45.31 -9.84 -13.44
N THR A 120 -44.94 -8.68 -13.96
CA THR A 120 -45.86 -7.57 -14.22
C THR A 120 -46.89 -8.02 -15.26
N THR A 121 -48.19 -7.96 -14.92
CA THR A 121 -49.29 -7.96 -15.88
C THR A 121 -49.69 -6.51 -16.15
#